data_AF-A0A7C7K942-F1
#
_entry.id   AF-A0A7C7K942-F1
#
_cell.length_a   1.000
_cell.length_b   1.000
_cell.length_c   1.000
_cell.angle_alpha   90.00
_cell.angle_beta   90.00
_cell.angle_gamma   90.00
#
_symmetry.space_group_name_H-M   'P 1'
#
loop_
_entity.id
_entity.type
_entity.pdbx_description
1 polymer ?
#
loop_
_entity_poly.entity_id
_entity_poly.type
_entity_poly.pdbx_seq_one_letter_code
_entity_poly.pdbx_strand_id
1 'polypeptide(L)'
;MFPKSISEISNIWLEKVTGYEVESFTFDNVSEGKGFAGEVFKLNLAYAHADLISNEHPSTLIIKFASQNSNTKKLVRPYAINETKIYNNLSKSYEGFLPATYYSECDEKTGDCCILMEDLSTKIYGDSLRGLSLAQAIAATTSIARFHSSFWETSKLNQFSWLKHSKLLLRFMSRIVEQNSPIFLDSYGNRLSREFRELVTVYPNKMTTIWDRLMDSPSTICHGDFRPDNFFFGDDEKSIAVIDWQLCSEMKGIVDIAYLFTWGLDERDRKSWESQLL
;
A
#
# COMPACT_ATOMS: atom_id res chain seq x y z
N MET A 1 1.31 -16.32 19.55
CA MET A 1 1.52 -16.91 18.22
C MET A 1 0.29 -16.58 17.39
N PHE A 2 0.48 -16.12 16.15
CA PHE A 2 -0.62 -15.74 15.26
C PHE A 2 -0.72 -16.71 14.09
N PRO A 3 -1.92 -16.86 13.47
CA PRO A 3 -2.13 -17.71 12.30
C PRO A 3 -1.25 -17.29 11.12
N LYS A 4 -0.60 -18.25 10.46
CA LYS A 4 0.30 -18.00 9.31
C LYS A 4 -0.31 -18.36 7.96
N SER A 5 -1.50 -18.93 7.98
CA SER A 5 -2.25 -19.37 6.81
C SER A 5 -3.75 -19.38 7.11
N ILE A 6 -4.58 -19.41 6.07
CA ILE A 6 -6.03 -19.44 6.21
C ILE A 6 -6.53 -20.68 6.99
N SER A 7 -5.84 -21.82 6.87
CA SER A 7 -6.18 -23.06 7.58
C SER A 7 -5.93 -23.02 9.09
N GLU A 8 -5.19 -22.03 9.58
CA GLU A 8 -4.91 -21.84 11.01
C GLU A 8 -5.92 -20.89 11.69
N ILE A 9 -6.83 -20.29 10.92
CA ILE A 9 -7.88 -19.42 11.45
C ILE A 9 -8.97 -20.25 12.11
N SER A 10 -9.45 -19.77 13.25
CA SER A 10 -10.56 -20.37 14.01
C SER A 10 -11.50 -19.29 14.51
N ASN A 11 -12.74 -19.67 14.80
CA ASN A 11 -13.74 -18.77 15.38
C ASN A 11 -13.25 -18.14 16.70
N ILE A 12 -12.61 -18.96 17.55
CA ILE A 12 -12.02 -18.50 18.83
C ILE A 12 -10.98 -17.40 18.60
N TRP A 13 -10.16 -17.55 17.54
CA TRP A 13 -9.16 -16.53 17.21
C TRP A 13 -9.82 -15.26 16.68
N LEU A 14 -10.82 -15.38 15.80
CA LEU A 14 -11.58 -14.24 15.27
C LEU A 14 -12.24 -13.47 16.41
N GLU A 15 -13.00 -14.13 17.27
CA GLU A 15 -13.65 -13.52 18.43
C GLU A 15 -12.66 -12.81 19.34
N LYS A 16 -11.49 -13.40 19.58
CA LYS A 16 -10.44 -12.78 20.40
C LYS A 16 -9.91 -11.46 19.81
N VAL A 17 -9.76 -11.37 18.49
CA VAL A 17 -9.13 -10.19 17.85
C VAL A 17 -10.15 -9.14 17.41
N THR A 18 -11.38 -9.54 17.12
CA THR A 18 -12.45 -8.62 16.70
C THR A 18 -13.40 -8.26 17.84
N GLY A 19 -13.53 -9.12 18.85
CA GLY A 19 -14.58 -9.04 19.87
C GLY A 19 -15.94 -9.57 19.41
N TYR A 20 -16.03 -10.16 18.21
CA TYR A 20 -17.29 -10.62 17.65
C TYR A 20 -17.53 -12.11 17.90
N GLU A 21 -18.74 -12.47 18.35
CA GLU A 21 -19.19 -13.86 18.52
C GLU A 21 -19.50 -14.53 17.16
N VAL A 22 -18.45 -14.90 16.43
CA VAL A 22 -18.55 -15.58 15.12
C VAL A 22 -18.90 -17.06 15.32
N GLU A 23 -20.07 -17.48 14.84
CA GLU A 23 -20.52 -18.88 14.90
C GLU A 23 -19.80 -19.75 13.86
N SER A 24 -19.64 -19.21 12.65
CA SER A 24 -18.87 -19.86 11.59
C SER A 24 -18.39 -18.83 10.56
N PHE A 25 -17.43 -19.23 9.73
CA PHE A 25 -17.01 -18.42 8.58
C PHE A 25 -16.71 -19.31 7.38
N THR A 26 -16.82 -18.71 6.20
CA THR A 26 -16.27 -19.25 4.95
C THR A 26 -15.24 -18.26 4.38
N PHE A 27 -14.47 -18.67 3.39
CA PHE A 27 -13.48 -17.79 2.79
C PHE A 27 -13.32 -17.98 1.28
N ASP A 28 -13.01 -16.89 0.60
CA ASP A 28 -12.72 -16.83 -0.83
C ASP A 28 -11.30 -16.29 -1.04
N ASN A 29 -10.51 -16.91 -1.91
CA ASN A 29 -9.19 -16.39 -2.27
C ASN A 29 -9.35 -15.24 -3.28
N VAL A 30 -8.97 -14.02 -2.88
CA VAL A 30 -9.06 -12.82 -3.74
C VAL A 30 -7.73 -12.48 -4.43
N SER A 31 -6.67 -13.21 -4.09
CA SER A 31 -5.31 -13.01 -4.63
C SER A 31 -4.93 -13.96 -5.79
N GLU A 32 -5.84 -14.87 -6.19
CA GLU A 32 -5.56 -15.88 -7.21
C GLU A 32 -5.10 -15.24 -8.54
N GLY A 33 -3.88 -15.57 -8.97
CA GLY A 33 -3.25 -15.04 -10.18
C GLY A 33 -2.68 -13.61 -10.08
N LYS A 34 -2.79 -12.93 -8.93
CA LYS A 34 -2.37 -11.53 -8.74
C LYS A 34 -1.43 -11.29 -7.53
N GLY A 35 -1.41 -12.19 -6.54
CA GLY A 35 -0.65 -12.02 -5.31
C GLY A 35 0.80 -12.54 -5.38
N PHE A 36 1.76 -11.67 -5.71
CA PHE A 36 3.19 -12.02 -5.60
C PHE A 36 3.66 -12.00 -4.14
N ALA A 37 3.38 -10.91 -3.41
CA ALA A 37 3.94 -10.68 -2.07
C ALA A 37 3.23 -11.44 -0.92
N GLY A 38 1.98 -11.86 -1.13
CA GLY A 38 1.17 -12.48 -0.09
C GLY A 38 -0.14 -13.05 -0.62
N GLU A 39 -0.85 -13.75 0.26
CA GLU A 39 -2.16 -14.31 0.00
C GLU A 39 -3.21 -13.43 0.67
N VAL A 40 -4.29 -13.15 -0.04
CA VAL A 40 -5.40 -12.35 0.48
C VAL A 40 -6.68 -13.14 0.33
N PHE A 41 -7.45 -13.22 1.42
CA PHE A 41 -8.72 -13.91 1.48
C PHE A 41 -9.81 -12.95 1.98
N LYS A 42 -10.99 -13.08 1.40
CA LYS A 42 -12.21 -12.52 1.96
C LYS A 42 -12.85 -13.55 2.86
N LEU A 43 -13.12 -13.18 4.11
CA LEU A 43 -13.86 -13.98 5.07
C LEU A 43 -15.33 -13.56 5.01
N ASN A 44 -16.25 -14.51 4.90
CA ASN A 44 -17.68 -14.29 5.06
C ASN A 44 -18.09 -14.85 6.42
N LEU A 45 -18.54 -13.98 7.33
CA LEU A 45 -18.83 -14.29 8.72
C LEU A 45 -20.33 -14.58 8.92
N ALA A 46 -20.62 -15.62 9.68
CA ALA A 46 -21.96 -15.91 10.19
C ALA A 46 -21.96 -15.77 11.71
N TYR A 47 -22.86 -14.95 12.21
CA TYR A 47 -23.07 -14.68 13.64
C TYR A 47 -24.25 -15.51 14.17
N ALA A 48 -24.19 -15.89 15.45
CA ALA A 48 -25.29 -16.61 16.10
C ALA A 48 -26.61 -15.82 16.10
N HIS A 49 -26.51 -14.49 16.05
CA HIS A 49 -27.62 -13.54 16.00
C HIS A 49 -27.49 -12.67 14.75
N ALA A 50 -28.27 -12.99 13.70
CA ALA A 50 -28.19 -12.32 12.40
C ALA A 50 -28.54 -10.82 12.47
N ASP A 51 -29.29 -10.41 13.48
CA ASP A 51 -29.64 -9.01 13.79
C ASP A 51 -28.43 -8.16 14.26
N LEU A 52 -27.29 -8.79 14.58
CA LEU A 52 -26.07 -8.06 14.90
C LEU A 52 -25.41 -7.43 13.67
N ILE A 53 -25.65 -7.95 12.46
CA ILE A 53 -24.99 -7.49 11.24
C ILE A 53 -25.23 -5.99 11.04
N SER A 54 -24.15 -5.24 11.09
CA SER A 54 -24.14 -3.78 11.03
C SER A 54 -22.74 -3.29 10.65
N ASN A 55 -22.53 -1.98 10.53
CA ASN A 55 -21.17 -1.44 10.37
C ASN A 55 -20.29 -1.74 11.60
N GLU A 56 -20.88 -2.01 12.77
CA GLU A 56 -20.15 -2.37 13.99
C GLU A 56 -19.88 -3.88 14.08
N HIS A 57 -20.61 -4.72 13.30
CA HIS A 57 -20.41 -6.17 13.18
C HIS A 57 -20.49 -6.57 11.69
N PRO A 58 -19.40 -6.45 10.94
CA PRO A 58 -19.41 -6.62 9.49
C PRO A 58 -19.59 -8.08 9.10
N SER A 59 -20.46 -8.36 8.13
CA SER A 59 -20.64 -9.72 7.58
C SER A 59 -19.42 -10.23 6.81
N THR A 60 -18.46 -9.37 6.49
CA THR A 60 -17.26 -9.74 5.75
C THR A 60 -16.01 -9.01 6.26
N LEU A 61 -14.85 -9.67 6.18
CA LEU A 61 -13.55 -9.12 6.52
C LEU A 61 -12.51 -9.53 5.47
N ILE A 62 -11.39 -8.82 5.41
CA ILE A 62 -10.23 -9.21 4.59
C ILE A 62 -9.09 -9.67 5.51
N ILE A 63 -8.48 -10.81 5.17
CA ILE A 63 -7.28 -11.29 5.82
C ILE A 63 -6.15 -11.47 4.81
N LYS A 64 -4.96 -10.98 5.18
CA LYS A 64 -3.74 -11.08 4.38
C LYS A 64 -2.67 -11.85 5.16
N PHE A 65 -2.03 -12.80 4.47
CA PHE A 65 -0.88 -13.54 4.95
C PHE A 65 0.34 -13.32 4.06
N ALA A 66 1.53 -13.59 4.60
CA ALA A 66 2.76 -13.62 3.83
C ALA A 66 2.72 -14.75 2.77
N SER A 67 3.49 -14.60 1.69
CA SER A 67 3.64 -15.63 0.67
C SER A 67 4.11 -16.97 1.26
N GLN A 68 3.52 -18.09 0.81
CA GLN A 68 3.99 -19.44 1.17
C GLN A 68 5.33 -19.79 0.49
N ASN A 69 5.70 -19.07 -0.58
CA ASN A 69 6.99 -19.23 -1.21
C ASN A 69 8.08 -18.58 -0.34
N SER A 70 8.97 -19.40 0.22
CA SER A 70 10.00 -18.95 1.17
C SER A 70 10.96 -17.90 0.58
N ASN A 71 11.32 -18.01 -0.70
CA ASN A 71 12.19 -17.03 -1.37
C ASN A 71 11.47 -15.67 -1.50
N THR A 72 10.22 -15.70 -1.94
CA THR A 72 9.40 -14.50 -2.10
C THR A 72 9.16 -13.83 -0.75
N LYS A 73 8.74 -14.60 0.27
CA LYS A 73 8.58 -14.13 1.64
C LYS A 73 9.85 -13.49 2.20
N LYS A 74 11.01 -14.12 2.02
CA LYS A 74 12.29 -13.56 2.46
C LYS A 74 12.61 -12.24 1.76
N LEU A 75 12.31 -12.14 0.46
CA LEU A 75 12.54 -10.95 -0.35
C LEU A 75 11.64 -9.79 0.09
N VAL A 76 10.36 -10.05 0.33
CA VAL A 76 9.36 -9.01 0.66
C VAL A 76 9.21 -8.75 2.16
N ARG A 77 9.92 -9.48 3.02
CA ARG A 77 9.88 -9.33 4.49
C ARG A 77 9.97 -7.88 4.98
N PRO A 78 10.91 -7.03 4.49
CA PRO A 78 10.96 -5.63 4.95
C PRO A 78 9.65 -4.87 4.70
N TYR A 79 8.96 -5.18 3.60
CA TYR A 79 7.69 -4.56 3.22
C TYR A 79 6.53 -5.06 4.09
N ALA A 80 6.51 -6.35 4.42
CA ALA A 80 5.53 -6.91 5.37
C ALA A 80 5.66 -6.27 6.77
N ILE A 81 6.88 -6.01 7.22
CA ILE A 81 7.14 -5.31 8.49
C ILE A 81 6.57 -3.89 8.43
N ASN A 82 6.86 -3.14 7.36
CA ASN A 82 6.36 -1.78 7.17
C ASN A 82 4.83 -1.71 7.19
N GLU A 83 4.18 -2.54 6.37
CA GLU A 83 2.74 -2.60 6.25
C GLU A 83 2.07 -2.91 7.59
N THR A 84 2.58 -3.94 8.29
CA THR A 84 1.98 -4.34 9.58
C THR A 84 2.16 -3.29 10.66
N LYS A 85 3.32 -2.61 10.71
CA LYS A 85 3.58 -1.52 11.65
C LYS A 85 2.72 -0.30 11.36
N ILE A 86 2.48 0.06 10.10
CA ILE A 86 1.57 1.16 9.76
C ILE A 86 0.18 0.89 10.32
N TYR A 87 -0.42 -0.26 10.00
CA TYR A 87 -1.78 -0.52 10.43
C TYR A 87 -1.89 -0.61 11.96
N ASN A 88 -0.94 -1.28 12.62
CA ASN A 88 -0.93 -1.42 14.08
C ASN A 88 -0.79 -0.05 14.79
N ASN A 89 0.02 0.87 14.25
CA ASN A 89 0.28 2.16 14.91
C ASN A 89 -0.71 3.26 14.51
N LEU A 90 -1.24 3.24 13.28
CA LEU A 90 -1.94 4.39 12.70
C LEU A 90 -3.40 4.15 12.33
N SER A 91 -3.85 2.90 12.08
CA SER A 91 -5.21 2.63 11.58
C SER A 91 -6.28 3.31 12.43
N LYS A 92 -6.19 3.20 13.77
CA LYS A 92 -7.17 3.81 14.69
C LYS A 92 -7.17 5.35 14.69
N SER A 93 -6.02 5.99 14.47
CA SER A 93 -5.91 7.46 14.50
C SER A 93 -6.28 8.12 13.18
N TYR A 94 -6.32 7.33 12.09
CA TYR A 94 -6.57 7.77 10.73
C TYR A 94 -7.63 6.90 10.07
N GLU A 95 -8.64 6.51 10.85
CA GLU A 95 -9.78 5.74 10.40
C GLU A 95 -10.45 6.43 9.20
N GLY A 96 -10.85 5.64 8.21
CA GLY A 96 -11.39 6.12 6.93
C GLY A 96 -10.30 6.41 5.88
N PHE A 97 -9.12 6.90 6.27
CA PHE A 97 -7.98 6.98 5.35
C PHE A 97 -7.19 5.68 5.32
N LEU A 98 -7.02 5.04 6.48
CA LEU A 98 -6.62 3.65 6.61
C LEU A 98 -7.87 2.80 6.89
N PRO A 99 -7.96 1.57 6.34
CA PRO A 99 -9.04 0.66 6.69
C PRO A 99 -9.06 0.37 8.19
N ALA A 100 -10.24 0.09 8.75
CA ALA A 100 -10.31 -0.40 10.11
C ALA A 100 -9.54 -1.72 10.22
N THR A 101 -8.56 -1.77 11.13
CA THR A 101 -7.69 -2.94 11.32
C THR A 101 -7.98 -3.59 12.65
N TYR A 102 -8.34 -4.86 12.62
CA TYR A 102 -8.65 -5.68 13.80
C TYR A 102 -7.41 -6.40 14.32
N TYR A 103 -6.50 -6.79 13.42
CA TYR A 103 -5.26 -7.46 13.79
C TYR A 103 -4.17 -7.13 12.77
N SER A 104 -2.94 -6.92 13.23
CA SER A 104 -1.80 -6.69 12.34
C SER A 104 -0.48 -7.00 13.04
N GLU A 105 0.11 -8.14 12.72
CA GLU A 105 1.38 -8.59 13.29
C GLU A 105 2.30 -9.23 12.25
N CYS A 106 3.60 -9.14 12.50
CA CYS A 106 4.65 -9.73 11.68
C CYS A 106 5.75 -10.33 12.56
N ASP A 107 6.20 -11.53 12.23
CA ASP A 107 7.46 -12.05 12.72
C ASP A 107 8.59 -11.42 11.88
N GLU A 108 9.28 -10.43 12.44
CA GLU A 108 10.34 -9.68 11.74
C GLU A 108 11.54 -10.57 11.33
N LYS A 109 11.69 -11.76 11.93
CA LYS A 109 12.75 -12.71 11.57
C LYS A 109 12.35 -13.55 10.37
N THR A 110 11.15 -14.12 10.38
CA THR A 110 10.70 -15.05 9.32
C THR A 110 10.01 -14.34 8.15
N GLY A 111 9.41 -13.17 8.39
CA GLY A 111 8.52 -12.48 7.46
C GLY A 111 7.11 -13.05 7.38
N ASP A 112 6.74 -13.98 8.28
CA ASP A 112 5.34 -14.36 8.42
C ASP A 112 4.56 -13.16 8.93
N CYS A 113 3.42 -12.86 8.33
CA CYS A 113 2.52 -11.80 8.79
C CYS A 113 1.06 -12.26 8.73
N CYS A 114 0.22 -11.59 9.52
CA CYS A 114 -1.21 -11.73 9.51
C CYS A 114 -1.83 -10.34 9.72
N ILE A 115 -2.63 -9.90 8.76
CA ILE A 115 -3.37 -8.64 8.83
C ILE A 115 -4.85 -8.96 8.62
N LEU A 116 -5.70 -8.63 9.59
CA LEU A 116 -7.16 -8.73 9.51
C LEU A 116 -7.74 -7.32 9.53
N MET A 117 -8.48 -6.96 8.49
CA MET A 117 -9.01 -5.61 8.29
C MET A 117 -10.41 -5.61 7.66
N GLU A 118 -11.01 -4.43 7.65
CA GLU A 118 -12.25 -4.10 6.97
C GLU A 118 -12.30 -4.58 5.51
N ASP A 119 -13.47 -5.04 5.09
CA ASP A 119 -13.75 -5.32 3.69
C ASP A 119 -14.29 -4.09 2.96
N LEU A 120 -13.46 -3.51 2.09
CA LEU A 120 -13.79 -2.36 1.27
C LEU A 120 -14.38 -2.71 -0.09
N SER A 121 -14.69 -3.99 -0.36
CA SER A 121 -15.14 -4.46 -1.70
C SER A 121 -16.47 -3.86 -2.19
N THR A 122 -17.25 -3.22 -1.31
CA THR A 122 -18.47 -2.49 -1.67
C THR A 122 -18.21 -1.05 -2.12
N LYS A 123 -17.00 -0.52 -1.87
CA LYS A 123 -16.58 0.82 -2.27
C LYS A 123 -16.16 0.86 -3.73
N ILE A 124 -16.11 2.08 -4.28
CA ILE A 124 -15.63 2.29 -5.65
C ILE A 124 -14.12 2.07 -5.68
N TYR A 125 -13.67 1.04 -6.38
CA TYR A 125 -12.26 0.72 -6.55
C TYR A 125 -11.59 1.63 -7.60
N GLY A 126 -10.39 2.13 -7.30
CA GLY A 126 -9.58 2.88 -8.26
C GLY A 126 -8.91 1.97 -9.30
N ASP A 127 -8.67 2.49 -10.50
CA ASP A 127 -8.14 1.72 -11.63
C ASP A 127 -7.06 2.52 -12.36
N SER A 128 -5.80 2.10 -12.26
CA SER A 128 -4.68 2.82 -12.90
C SER A 128 -4.72 2.74 -14.43
N LEU A 129 -5.38 1.72 -15.01
CA LEU A 129 -5.48 1.59 -16.47
C LEU A 129 -6.55 2.49 -17.06
N ARG A 130 -7.66 2.67 -16.34
CA ARG A 130 -8.71 3.62 -16.73
C ARG A 130 -8.35 5.07 -16.41
N GLY A 131 -7.52 5.28 -15.39
CA GLY A 131 -7.23 6.59 -14.85
C GLY A 131 -8.36 7.12 -13.96
N LEU A 132 -8.08 8.21 -13.26
CA LEU A 132 -8.99 8.89 -12.37
C LEU A 132 -9.72 10.01 -13.09
N SER A 133 -10.99 10.21 -12.72
CA SER A 133 -11.65 11.50 -12.97
C SER A 133 -11.00 12.62 -12.15
N LEU A 134 -11.21 13.88 -12.55
CA LEU A 134 -10.72 15.04 -11.79
C LEU A 134 -11.20 15.03 -10.34
N ALA A 135 -12.47 14.68 -10.08
CA ALA A 135 -13.01 14.62 -8.73
C ALA A 135 -12.28 13.58 -7.86
N GLN A 136 -12.03 12.39 -8.42
CA GLN A 136 -11.26 11.34 -7.76
C GLN A 136 -9.80 11.75 -7.53
N ALA A 137 -9.18 12.42 -8.51
CA ALA A 137 -7.82 12.93 -8.36
C ALA A 137 -7.72 13.97 -7.23
N ILE A 138 -8.69 14.89 -7.14
CA ILE A 138 -8.80 15.86 -6.04
C ILE A 138 -9.00 15.16 -4.70
N ALA A 139 -9.88 14.15 -4.64
CA ALA A 139 -10.11 13.37 -3.42
C ALA A 139 -8.81 12.69 -2.95
N ALA A 140 -8.05 12.10 -3.88
CA ALA A 140 -6.79 11.44 -3.59
C ALA A 140 -5.70 12.41 -3.12
N THR A 141 -5.45 13.50 -3.86
CA THR A 141 -4.44 14.50 -3.49
C THR A 141 -4.78 15.19 -2.16
N THR A 142 -6.06 15.53 -1.94
CA THR A 142 -6.51 16.15 -0.69
C THR A 142 -6.35 15.21 0.49
N SER A 143 -6.71 13.94 0.34
CA SER A 143 -6.60 12.94 1.41
C SER A 143 -5.16 12.70 1.82
N ILE A 144 -4.26 12.48 0.85
CA ILE A 144 -2.84 12.26 1.16
C ILE A 144 -2.16 13.52 1.69
N ALA A 145 -2.52 14.72 1.21
CA ALA A 145 -1.99 15.97 1.74
C ALA A 145 -2.36 16.18 3.21
N ARG A 146 -3.60 15.85 3.60
CA ARG A 146 -4.03 15.86 5.02
C ARG A 146 -3.23 14.87 5.86
N PHE A 147 -3.04 13.65 5.37
CA PHE A 147 -2.22 12.66 6.04
C PHE A 147 -0.78 13.14 6.21
N HIS A 148 -0.14 13.60 5.13
CA HIS A 148 1.21 14.15 5.15
C HIS A 148 1.36 15.31 6.13
N SER A 149 0.39 16.23 6.17
CA SER A 149 0.43 17.39 7.06
C SER A 149 0.55 17.02 8.54
N SER A 150 0.06 15.85 8.93
CA SER A 150 0.11 15.36 10.32
C SER A 150 1.52 14.92 10.75
N PHE A 151 2.39 14.62 9.77
CA PHE A 151 3.75 14.15 9.96
C PHE A 151 4.83 15.04 9.32
N TRP A 152 4.44 16.19 8.76
CA TRP A 152 5.33 17.09 8.07
C TRP A 152 6.33 17.76 9.04
N GLU A 153 7.62 17.45 8.89
CA GLU A 153 8.73 18.02 9.69
C GLU A 153 8.49 17.97 11.21
N THR A 154 7.78 16.94 11.67
CA THR A 154 7.43 16.79 13.08
C THR A 154 8.40 15.85 13.79
N SER A 155 8.72 16.17 15.05
CA SER A 155 9.43 15.26 15.94
C SER A 155 8.66 13.96 16.21
N LYS A 156 7.34 13.90 15.91
CA LYS A 156 6.56 12.66 16.01
C LYS A 156 7.14 11.54 15.13
N LEU A 157 7.85 11.85 14.04
CA LEU A 157 8.50 10.82 13.21
C LEU A 157 9.48 9.97 14.02
N ASN A 158 10.13 10.54 15.04
CA ASN A 158 11.07 9.83 15.91
C ASN A 158 10.43 8.68 16.71
N GLN A 159 9.11 8.70 16.88
CA GLN A 159 8.38 7.62 17.56
C GLN A 159 8.25 6.36 16.69
N PHE A 160 8.47 6.47 15.38
CA PHE A 160 8.39 5.38 14.42
C PHE A 160 9.79 4.89 14.02
N SER A 161 10.56 4.38 14.98
CA SER A 161 11.95 3.91 14.74
C SER A 161 12.08 2.78 13.69
N TRP A 162 10.97 2.08 13.42
CA TRP A 162 10.84 1.09 12.37
C TRP A 162 10.76 1.72 10.97
N LEU A 163 10.20 2.93 10.84
CA LEU A 163 10.07 3.64 9.58
C LEU A 163 11.45 4.09 9.11
N LYS A 164 11.87 3.60 7.95
CA LYS A 164 13.18 3.94 7.39
C LYS A 164 13.07 5.07 6.39
N HIS A 165 14.10 5.90 6.35
CA HIS A 165 14.24 6.91 5.31
C HIS A 165 14.44 6.24 3.93
N SER A 166 13.70 6.71 2.93
CA SER A 166 13.64 6.12 1.58
C SER A 166 15.00 5.99 0.89
N LYS A 167 15.96 6.87 1.20
CA LYS A 167 17.38 6.78 0.78
C LYS A 167 17.96 5.37 0.92
N LEU A 168 17.61 4.62 1.98
CA LEU A 168 18.06 3.23 2.12
C LEU A 168 17.47 2.33 1.02
N LEU A 169 16.16 2.36 0.84
CA LEU A 169 15.45 1.62 -0.21
C LEU A 169 15.97 1.97 -1.61
N LEU A 170 16.16 3.27 -1.88
CA LEU A 170 16.62 3.78 -3.17
C LEU A 170 18.04 3.33 -3.52
N ARG A 171 18.93 3.17 -2.53
CA ARG A 171 20.27 2.59 -2.74
C ARG A 171 20.23 1.09 -3.08
N PHE A 172 19.22 0.36 -2.60
CA PHE A 172 19.00 -1.02 -3.06
C PHE A 172 18.45 -1.03 -4.49
N MET A 173 17.47 -0.17 -4.78
CA MET A 173 16.89 -0.05 -6.12
C MET A 173 17.91 0.37 -7.17
N SER A 174 18.86 1.26 -6.85
CA SER A 174 19.88 1.69 -7.80
C SER A 174 20.71 0.53 -8.34
N ARG A 175 21.07 -0.43 -7.48
CA ARG A 175 21.82 -1.63 -7.89
C ARG A 175 20.97 -2.55 -8.78
N ILE A 176 19.69 -2.70 -8.46
CA ILE A 176 18.77 -3.52 -9.28
C ILE A 176 18.61 -2.88 -10.65
N VAL A 177 18.38 -1.57 -10.70
CA VAL A 177 18.24 -0.81 -11.95
C VAL A 177 19.52 -0.91 -12.78
N GLU A 178 20.68 -0.71 -12.18
CA GLU A 178 21.98 -0.86 -12.85
C GLU A 178 22.18 -2.26 -13.45
N GLN A 179 21.92 -3.32 -12.66
CA GLN A 179 22.07 -4.71 -13.10
C GLN A 179 21.09 -5.10 -14.21
N ASN A 180 19.86 -4.60 -14.17
CA ASN A 180 18.80 -5.01 -15.09
C ASN A 180 18.66 -4.10 -16.33
N SER A 181 19.25 -2.90 -16.32
CA SER A 181 19.17 -1.97 -17.46
C SER A 181 19.71 -2.58 -18.76
N PRO A 182 20.87 -3.27 -18.80
CA PRO A 182 21.35 -3.92 -20.01
C PRO A 182 20.41 -5.02 -20.52
N ILE A 183 19.85 -5.83 -19.62
CA ILE A 183 18.91 -6.92 -19.94
C ILE A 183 17.61 -6.35 -20.53
N PHE A 184 17.11 -5.27 -19.94
CA PHE A 184 15.94 -4.55 -20.44
C PHE A 184 16.20 -4.00 -21.84
N LEU A 185 17.35 -3.34 -22.05
CA LEU A 185 17.72 -2.80 -23.37
C LEU A 185 17.86 -3.89 -24.43
N ASP A 186 18.43 -5.05 -24.09
CA ASP A 186 18.55 -6.20 -25.00
C ASP A 186 17.17 -6.78 -25.37
N SER A 187 16.27 -6.89 -24.37
CA SER A 187 14.94 -7.46 -24.54
C SER A 187 14.02 -6.61 -25.42
N TYR A 188 14.09 -5.28 -25.30
CA TYR A 188 13.19 -4.36 -26.01
C TYR A 188 13.85 -3.69 -27.23
N GLY A 189 15.18 -3.57 -27.24
CA GLY A 189 15.98 -3.14 -28.40
C GLY A 189 15.41 -1.94 -29.14
N ASN A 190 15.15 -2.12 -30.44
CA ASN A 190 14.67 -1.08 -31.35
C ASN A 190 13.17 -0.72 -31.18
N ARG A 191 12.45 -1.36 -30.27
CA ARG A 191 11.05 -0.97 -29.93
C ARG A 191 11.01 0.28 -29.06
N LEU A 192 12.14 0.64 -28.44
CA LEU A 192 12.29 1.84 -27.64
C LEU A 192 12.77 3.00 -28.50
N SER A 193 12.31 4.21 -28.22
CA SER A 193 12.88 5.42 -28.82
C SER A 193 14.36 5.52 -28.50
N ARG A 194 15.11 6.27 -29.31
CA ARG A 194 16.53 6.52 -29.05
C ARG A 194 16.70 7.23 -27.70
N GLU A 195 15.85 8.20 -27.44
CA GLU A 195 15.86 9.04 -26.24
C GLU A 195 15.63 8.20 -24.98
N PHE A 196 14.73 7.21 -25.03
CA PHE A 196 14.49 6.32 -23.88
C PHE A 196 15.65 5.35 -23.66
N ARG A 197 16.29 4.85 -24.72
CA ARG A 197 17.50 4.01 -24.60
C ARG A 197 18.67 4.78 -23.97
N GLU A 198 18.87 6.03 -24.38
CA GLU A 198 19.85 6.92 -23.76
C GLU A 198 19.53 7.15 -22.28
N LEU A 199 18.27 7.40 -21.93
CA LEU A 199 17.83 7.54 -20.54
C LEU A 199 18.16 6.30 -19.71
N VAL A 200 17.79 5.10 -20.16
CA VAL A 200 18.05 3.84 -19.44
C VAL A 200 19.55 3.57 -19.29
N THR A 201 20.37 4.06 -20.22
CA THR A 201 21.84 3.92 -20.14
C THR A 201 22.46 4.90 -19.13
N VAL A 202 21.96 6.13 -19.05
CA VAL A 202 22.54 7.20 -18.23
C VAL A 202 21.97 7.21 -16.81
N TYR A 203 20.67 6.98 -16.66
CA TYR A 203 19.96 7.11 -15.39
C TYR A 203 20.54 6.31 -14.23
N PRO A 204 20.94 5.02 -14.38
CA PRO A 204 21.48 4.25 -13.26
C PRO A 204 22.70 4.92 -12.61
N ASN A 205 23.57 5.54 -13.41
CA ASN A 205 24.77 6.25 -12.96
C ASN A 205 24.47 7.59 -12.28
N LYS A 206 23.26 8.14 -12.47
CA LYS A 206 22.82 9.43 -11.91
C LYS A 206 21.80 9.26 -10.79
N MET A 207 21.22 8.07 -10.65
CA MET A 207 20.10 7.78 -9.77
C MET A 207 20.38 8.23 -8.34
N THR A 208 21.49 7.83 -7.73
CA THR A 208 21.85 8.22 -6.35
C THR A 208 21.91 9.75 -6.18
N THR A 209 22.57 10.46 -7.10
CA THR A 209 22.67 11.93 -7.03
C THR A 209 21.32 12.62 -7.19
N ILE A 210 20.46 12.11 -8.08
CA ILE A 210 19.11 12.65 -8.28
C ILE A 210 18.30 12.45 -7.00
N TRP A 211 18.27 11.23 -6.48
CA TRP A 211 17.49 10.92 -5.28
C TRP A 211 18.02 11.61 -4.03
N ASP A 212 19.33 11.74 -3.84
CA ASP A 212 19.86 12.48 -2.68
C ASP A 212 19.33 13.91 -2.67
N ARG A 213 19.29 14.59 -3.82
CA ARG A 213 18.75 15.96 -3.95
C ARG A 213 17.23 15.99 -3.80
N LEU A 214 16.52 14.99 -4.34
CA LEU A 214 15.07 14.94 -4.30
C LEU A 214 14.53 14.52 -2.92
N MET A 215 15.28 13.77 -2.12
CA MET A 215 14.82 13.17 -0.86
C MET A 215 15.31 13.86 0.42
N ASP A 216 15.90 15.06 0.33
CA ASP A 216 16.20 15.86 1.53
C ASP A 216 14.92 16.38 2.22
N SER A 217 15.02 17.06 3.36
CA SER A 217 13.84 17.70 3.98
C SER A 217 13.13 18.67 3.02
N PRO A 218 11.82 18.92 3.18
CA PRO A 218 10.97 18.43 4.27
C PRO A 218 10.46 16.98 4.09
N SER A 219 10.43 16.19 5.16
CA SER A 219 9.95 14.79 5.14
C SER A 219 8.61 14.59 5.87
N THR A 220 7.91 13.52 5.49
CA THR A 220 6.68 13.00 6.08
C THR A 220 6.65 11.48 5.92
N ILE A 221 5.71 10.79 6.57
CA ILE A 221 5.34 9.42 6.21
C ILE A 221 4.65 9.47 4.85
N CYS A 222 5.20 8.76 3.87
CA CYS A 222 4.56 8.57 2.57
C CYS A 222 4.14 7.12 2.39
N HIS A 223 3.19 6.92 1.50
CA HIS A 223 2.71 5.60 1.10
C HIS A 223 3.74 4.85 0.24
N GLY A 224 4.38 5.55 -0.71
CA GLY A 224 5.42 5.02 -1.58
C GLY A 224 4.92 4.28 -2.83
N ASP A 225 3.71 3.72 -2.79
CA ASP A 225 2.99 3.15 -3.95
C ASP A 225 1.62 3.83 -4.15
N PHE A 226 1.56 5.16 -4.03
CA PHE A 226 0.30 5.91 -3.98
C PHE A 226 -0.34 6.00 -5.37
N ARG A 227 -1.13 4.99 -5.74
CA ARG A 227 -1.76 4.86 -7.07
C ARG A 227 -3.19 4.32 -6.98
N PRO A 228 -4.02 4.53 -8.02
CA PRO A 228 -5.44 4.17 -8.00
C PRO A 228 -5.77 2.74 -7.57
N ASP A 229 -4.95 1.76 -7.97
CA ASP A 229 -5.19 0.35 -7.64
C ASP A 229 -5.13 0.06 -6.12
N ASN A 230 -4.66 1.02 -5.32
CA ASN A 230 -4.59 0.96 -3.87
C ASN A 230 -5.67 1.81 -3.19
N PHE A 231 -6.61 2.37 -3.95
CA PHE A 231 -7.65 3.27 -3.43
C PHE A 231 -9.04 2.65 -3.47
N PHE A 232 -9.79 2.91 -2.41
CA PHE A 232 -11.23 2.74 -2.37
C PHE A 232 -11.86 4.10 -2.07
N PHE A 233 -12.67 4.62 -2.99
CA PHE A 233 -13.34 5.91 -2.81
C PHE A 233 -14.51 5.78 -1.86
N GLY A 234 -14.61 6.72 -0.93
CA GLY A 234 -15.74 6.82 -0.02
C GLY A 234 -17.03 7.23 -0.74
N ASP A 235 -18.16 6.97 -0.10
CA ASP A 235 -19.49 7.27 -0.66
C ASP A 235 -19.73 8.79 -0.82
N ASP A 236 -18.90 9.61 -0.17
CA ASP A 236 -18.92 11.07 -0.29
C ASP A 236 -18.18 11.59 -1.54
N GLU A 237 -17.54 10.70 -2.29
CA GLU A 237 -16.68 10.98 -3.45
C GLU A 237 -15.53 11.97 -3.18
N LYS A 238 -15.24 12.26 -1.92
CA LYS A 238 -14.26 13.26 -1.47
C LYS A 238 -13.17 12.68 -0.58
N SER A 239 -13.35 11.45 -0.13
CA SER A 239 -12.42 10.70 0.68
C SER A 239 -11.97 9.43 -0.04
N ILE A 240 -10.80 8.94 0.36
CA ILE A 240 -10.30 7.63 -0.04
C ILE A 240 -9.80 6.88 1.18
N ALA A 241 -10.04 5.56 1.19
CA ALA A 241 -9.29 4.62 1.99
C ALA A 241 -8.14 4.05 1.15
N VAL A 242 -6.96 3.94 1.74
CA VAL A 242 -5.73 3.53 1.06
C VAL A 242 -5.19 2.25 1.68
N ILE A 243 -4.99 1.24 0.84
CA ILE A 243 -4.41 -0.06 1.20
C ILE A 243 -2.99 -0.21 0.67
N ASP A 244 -2.33 -1.30 1.04
CA ASP A 244 -1.00 -1.71 0.55
C ASP A 244 0.15 -0.74 0.91
N TRP A 245 0.28 -0.45 2.20
CA TRP A 245 1.34 0.39 2.78
C TRP A 245 2.73 -0.28 2.83
N GLN A 246 2.98 -1.27 1.98
CA GLN A 246 4.21 -2.05 1.95
C GLN A 246 5.47 -1.23 1.68
N LEU A 247 5.35 -0.21 0.83
CA LEU A 247 6.45 0.68 0.47
C LEU A 247 6.55 1.93 1.36
N CYS A 248 5.79 1.98 2.46
CA CYS A 248 5.77 3.16 3.30
C CYS A 248 7.17 3.48 3.83
N SER A 249 7.54 4.75 3.77
CA SER A 249 8.83 5.22 4.26
C SER A 249 8.78 6.71 4.55
N GLU A 250 9.79 7.18 5.28
CA GLU A 250 10.01 8.61 5.45
C GLU A 250 10.60 9.19 4.16
N MET A 251 9.89 10.17 3.58
CA MET A 251 10.25 10.81 2.31
C MET A 251 9.53 12.16 2.12
N LYS A 252 9.89 12.91 1.06
CA LYS A 252 9.12 14.09 0.65
C LYS A 252 7.74 13.70 0.14
N GLY A 253 6.70 14.37 0.63
CA GLY A 253 5.30 14.10 0.25
C GLY A 253 5.02 14.16 -1.25
N ILE A 254 5.80 14.95 -2.01
CA ILE A 254 5.67 15.04 -3.47
C ILE A 254 5.89 13.71 -4.19
N VAL A 255 6.57 12.73 -3.57
CA VAL A 255 6.78 11.41 -4.17
C VAL A 255 5.46 10.69 -4.39
N ASP A 256 4.56 10.69 -3.39
CA ASP A 256 3.23 10.08 -3.54
C ASP A 256 2.42 10.78 -4.63
N ILE A 257 2.48 12.12 -4.70
CA ILE A 257 1.79 12.91 -5.72
C ILE A 257 2.33 12.61 -7.12
N ALA A 258 3.66 12.53 -7.28
CA ALA A 258 4.28 12.19 -8.55
C ALA A 258 3.93 10.76 -9.00
N TYR A 259 3.83 9.83 -8.06
CA TYR A 259 3.40 8.46 -8.32
C TYR A 259 1.95 8.39 -8.78
N LEU A 260 1.05 9.11 -8.08
CA LEU A 260 -0.35 9.26 -8.47
C LEU A 260 -0.48 9.85 -9.87
N PHE A 261 0.26 10.92 -10.18
CA PHE A 261 0.21 11.53 -11.50
C PHE A 261 0.68 10.55 -12.57
N THR A 262 1.71 9.77 -12.30
CA THR A 262 2.28 8.81 -13.25
C THR A 262 1.31 7.67 -13.56
N TRP A 263 0.62 7.14 -12.56
CA TRP A 263 -0.21 5.93 -12.68
C TRP A 263 -1.71 6.20 -12.80
N GLY A 264 -2.19 7.33 -12.31
CA GLY A 264 -3.61 7.61 -12.20
C GLY A 264 -4.15 8.67 -13.15
N LEU A 265 -3.31 9.37 -13.89
CA LEU A 265 -3.76 10.45 -14.78
C LEU A 265 -3.23 10.25 -16.20
N ASP A 266 -4.07 10.50 -17.19
CA ASP A 266 -3.64 10.63 -18.59
C ASP A 266 -2.77 11.87 -18.79
N GLU A 267 -1.88 11.85 -19.80
CA GLU A 267 -0.95 12.96 -20.05
C GLU A 267 -1.67 14.31 -20.27
N ARG A 268 -2.81 14.28 -20.96
CA ARG A 268 -3.62 15.49 -21.25
C ARG A 268 -4.24 16.07 -19.97
N ASP A 269 -4.68 15.21 -19.07
CA ASP A 269 -5.32 15.60 -17.82
C ASP A 269 -4.31 16.15 -16.83
N ARG A 270 -3.10 15.56 -16.75
CA ARG A 270 -1.99 16.11 -15.94
C ARG A 270 -1.74 17.58 -16.25
N LYS A 271 -1.67 17.95 -17.54
CA LYS A 271 -1.45 19.34 -17.98
C LYS A 271 -2.64 20.25 -17.68
N SER A 272 -3.85 19.72 -17.78
CA SER A 272 -5.08 20.52 -17.65
C SER A 272 -5.46 20.75 -16.19
N TRP A 273 -5.15 19.80 -15.30
CA TRP A 273 -5.62 19.78 -13.91
C TRP A 273 -4.56 20.18 -12.89
N GLU A 274 -3.31 20.42 -13.30
CA GLU A 274 -2.17 20.69 -12.41
C GLU A 274 -2.50 21.72 -11.31
N SER A 275 -3.05 22.88 -11.69
CA SER A 275 -3.41 23.96 -10.74
C SER A 275 -4.53 23.62 -9.73
N GLN A 276 -5.29 22.55 -9.98
CA GLN A 276 -6.34 22.08 -9.09
C GLN A 276 -5.83 20.97 -8.15
N LEU A 277 -4.70 20.36 -8.50
CA LEU A 277 -4.13 19.20 -7.82
C LEU A 277 -2.88 19.53 -7.00
N LEU A 278 -2.16 20.61 -7.32
CA LEU A 278 -0.97 21.13 -6.65
C LEU A 278 -1.20 22.54 -6.11
#